data_AF-A0A971JNF4-F1
#
_entry.id   AF-A0A971JNF4-F1
#
_cell.length_a   1.000
_cell.length_b   1.000
_cell.length_c   1.000
_cell.angle_alpha   90.00
_cell.angle_beta   90.00
_cell.angle_gamma   90.00
#
_symmetry.space_group_name_H-M   'P 1'
#
loop_
_entity.id
_entity.type
_entity.pdbx_description
1 polymer ?
#
loop_
_entity_poly.entity_id
_entity_poly.type
_entity_poly.pdbx_seq_one_letter_code
_entity_poly.pdbx_strand_id
1 'polypeptide(L)'
;MSDYIPGSDTEKAIWLNQFSNWLLANGATHGFTVDEVNAMRAAATVAMDALTDMETARAAARAATATKNDAMGAAVALAREDAQRLQSWPTTTDADRADAGITIPDSTPTSADADAILSVAAPLILLDFSVRRQVTIHWGPNPSNEQQNGRPAGVIGCQVEYALGGIPADENVWRVLETDTDSPCIHSVSETAPTTIAYRARYVGKNLKLGPYGDPAECTVTL
;
A
#
# COMPACT_ATOMS: atom_id res chain seq x y z
N MET A 1 -28.95 27.80 -3.30
CA MET A 1 -29.64 27.64 -4.59
C MET A 1 -28.68 26.81 -5.45
N SER A 2 -29.05 25.59 -5.86
CA SER A 2 -28.14 24.79 -6.67
C SER A 2 -27.97 25.47 -8.03
N ASP A 3 -26.74 25.53 -8.53
CA ASP A 3 -26.47 25.98 -9.88
C ASP A 3 -27.20 25.05 -10.86
N TYR A 4 -27.83 25.63 -11.89
CA TYR A 4 -28.51 24.87 -12.95
C TYR A 4 -27.51 24.37 -14.00
N ILE A 5 -26.26 24.86 -13.94
CA ILE A 5 -25.15 24.39 -14.75
C ILE A 5 -24.56 23.14 -14.06
N PRO A 6 -24.42 22.01 -14.78
CA PRO A 6 -23.84 20.79 -14.22
C PRO A 6 -22.40 20.99 -13.73
N GLY A 7 -21.95 20.14 -12.80
CA GLY A 7 -20.61 20.25 -12.21
C GLY A 7 -19.49 19.71 -13.09
N SER A 8 -19.70 18.58 -13.76
CA SER A 8 -18.68 17.95 -14.61
C SER A 8 -18.64 18.58 -16.01
N ASP A 9 -17.46 18.65 -16.61
CA ASP A 9 -17.30 19.29 -17.93
C ASP A 9 -18.02 18.53 -19.05
N THR A 10 -18.14 17.19 -18.93
CA THR A 10 -18.94 16.36 -19.83
C THR A 10 -20.43 16.70 -19.74
N GLU A 11 -20.98 16.80 -18.53
CA GLU A 11 -22.39 17.17 -18.35
C GLU A 11 -22.64 18.63 -18.75
N LYS A 12 -21.68 19.54 -18.51
CA LYS A 12 -21.75 20.92 -19.01
C LYS A 12 -21.78 20.97 -20.53
N ALA A 13 -20.93 20.21 -21.23
CA ALA A 13 -20.91 20.18 -22.69
C ALA A 13 -22.25 19.68 -23.27
N ILE A 14 -22.83 18.64 -22.66
CA ILE A 14 -24.16 18.12 -23.01
C ILE A 14 -25.24 19.19 -22.77
N TRP A 15 -25.20 19.85 -21.61
CA TRP A 15 -26.14 20.90 -21.26
C TRP A 15 -26.04 22.11 -22.21
N LEU A 16 -24.82 22.55 -22.55
CA LEU A 16 -24.57 23.63 -23.51
C LEU A 16 -25.14 23.29 -24.89
N ASN A 17 -25.00 22.03 -25.33
CA ASN A 17 -25.60 21.56 -26.58
C ASN A 17 -27.13 21.68 -26.53
N GLN A 18 -27.74 21.15 -25.48
CA GLN A 18 -29.20 21.15 -25.31
C GLN A 18 -29.75 22.57 -25.21
N PHE A 19 -29.11 23.43 -24.42
CA PHE A 19 -29.51 24.82 -24.23
C PHE A 19 -29.37 25.63 -25.52
N SER A 20 -28.25 25.49 -26.24
CA SER A 20 -28.05 26.22 -27.50
C SER A 20 -29.04 25.78 -28.60
N ASN A 21 -29.41 24.50 -28.65
CA ASN A 21 -30.45 24.00 -29.56
C ASN A 21 -31.86 24.49 -29.17
N TRP A 22 -32.16 24.52 -27.86
CA TRP A 22 -33.42 25.08 -27.38
C TRP A 22 -33.53 26.58 -27.69
N LEU A 23 -32.43 27.32 -27.51
CA LEU A 23 -32.35 28.74 -27.81
C LEU A 23 -32.51 29.02 -29.31
N LEU A 24 -32.01 28.13 -30.18
CA LEU A 24 -32.25 28.20 -31.61
C LEU A 24 -33.75 28.06 -31.96
N ALA A 25 -34.45 27.15 -31.30
CA ALA A 25 -35.86 26.88 -31.57
C ALA A 25 -36.82 27.92 -30.94
N ASN A 26 -36.46 28.50 -29.79
CA ASN A 26 -37.38 29.31 -28.98
C ASN A 26 -36.89 30.75 -28.73
N GLY A 27 -35.63 31.05 -29.03
CA GLY A 27 -34.97 32.31 -28.64
C GLY A 27 -35.69 33.55 -29.18
N ALA A 28 -36.16 33.51 -30.43
CA ALA A 28 -36.88 34.64 -31.04
C ALA A 28 -38.15 35.01 -30.26
N THR A 29 -38.91 34.02 -29.78
CA THR A 29 -40.13 34.21 -28.96
C THR A 29 -39.81 34.82 -27.59
N HIS A 30 -38.57 34.66 -27.13
CA HIS A 30 -38.08 35.19 -25.86
C HIS A 30 -37.25 36.48 -26.03
N GLY A 31 -37.21 37.07 -27.22
CA GLY A 31 -36.56 38.35 -27.48
C GLY A 31 -35.06 38.27 -27.79
N PHE A 32 -34.50 37.06 -27.98
CA PHE A 32 -33.11 36.90 -28.44
C PHE A 32 -32.99 37.22 -29.92
N THR A 33 -31.95 37.96 -30.27
CA THR A 33 -31.55 38.23 -31.66
C THR A 33 -30.88 37.01 -32.28
N VAL A 34 -30.89 36.93 -33.62
CA VAL A 34 -30.21 35.86 -34.36
C VAL A 34 -28.71 35.81 -34.04
N ASP A 35 -28.08 36.96 -33.83
CA ASP A 35 -26.65 37.06 -33.53
C ASP A 35 -26.33 36.49 -32.14
N GLU A 36 -27.17 36.74 -31.14
CA GLU A 36 -27.00 36.19 -29.78
C GLU A 36 -27.17 34.65 -29.77
N VAL A 37 -28.16 34.14 -30.50
CA VAL A 37 -28.36 32.69 -30.66
C VAL A 37 -27.14 32.05 -31.33
N ASN A 38 -26.62 32.67 -32.39
CA ASN A 38 -25.45 32.17 -33.10
C ASN A 38 -24.18 32.22 -32.24
N ALA A 39 -23.99 33.28 -31.44
CA ALA A 39 -22.88 33.40 -30.50
C ALA A 39 -22.90 32.28 -29.45
N MET A 40 -24.07 31.96 -28.88
CA MET A 40 -24.21 30.86 -27.92
C MET A 40 -23.91 29.49 -28.55
N ARG A 41 -24.37 29.25 -29.78
CA ARG A 41 -24.08 28.02 -30.53
C ARG A 41 -22.59 27.87 -30.82
N ALA A 42 -21.93 28.94 -31.27
CA ALA A 42 -20.49 28.93 -31.51
C ALA A 42 -19.71 28.61 -30.23
N ALA A 43 -20.10 29.21 -29.08
CA ALA A 43 -19.49 28.90 -27.79
C ALA A 43 -19.69 27.44 -27.37
N ALA A 44 -20.90 26.88 -27.57
CA ALA A 44 -21.18 25.48 -27.27
C ALA A 44 -20.32 24.53 -28.13
N THR A 45 -20.18 24.81 -29.43
CA THR A 45 -19.32 24.03 -30.34
C THR A 45 -17.86 24.06 -29.89
N VAL A 46 -17.31 25.26 -29.61
CA VAL A 46 -15.92 25.39 -29.14
C VAL A 46 -15.68 24.60 -27.85
N ALA A 47 -16.63 24.62 -26.91
CA ALA A 47 -16.52 23.86 -25.67
C ALA A 47 -16.53 22.34 -25.89
N MET A 48 -17.37 21.84 -26.81
CA MET A 48 -17.43 20.41 -27.16
C MET A 48 -16.19 19.92 -27.89
N ASP A 49 -15.66 20.72 -28.82
CA ASP A 49 -14.42 20.40 -29.55
C ASP A 49 -13.24 20.34 -28.57
N ALA A 50 -13.11 21.32 -27.68
CA ALA A 50 -12.06 21.35 -26.66
C ALA A 50 -12.12 20.16 -25.70
N LEU A 51 -13.32 19.70 -25.31
CA LEU A 51 -13.48 18.50 -24.49
C LEU A 51 -12.99 17.26 -25.24
N THR A 52 -13.37 17.11 -26.50
CA THR A 52 -12.98 16.00 -27.38
C THR A 52 -11.46 15.95 -27.60
N ASP A 53 -10.84 17.11 -27.84
CA ASP A 53 -9.39 17.25 -27.99
C ASP A 53 -8.67 16.84 -26.70
N MET A 54 -9.16 17.28 -25.55
CA MET A 54 -8.61 16.92 -24.25
C MET A 54 -8.72 15.41 -23.98
N GLU A 55 -9.84 14.77 -24.32
CA GLU A 55 -10.03 13.32 -24.15
C GLU A 55 -9.05 12.54 -25.03
N THR A 56 -8.89 12.96 -26.28
CA THR A 56 -7.93 12.40 -27.23
C THR A 56 -6.49 12.53 -26.72
N ALA A 57 -6.12 13.72 -26.24
CA ALA A 57 -4.80 13.97 -25.67
C ALA A 57 -4.54 13.13 -24.41
N ARG A 58 -5.54 12.95 -23.53
CA ARG A 58 -5.45 12.08 -22.35
C ARG A 58 -5.24 10.61 -22.75
N ALA A 59 -5.99 10.13 -23.75
CA ALA A 59 -5.84 8.76 -24.25
C ALA A 59 -4.44 8.54 -24.85
N ALA A 60 -3.95 9.49 -25.66
CA ALA A 60 -2.61 9.45 -26.24
C ALA A 60 -1.52 9.45 -25.16
N ALA A 61 -1.64 10.29 -24.12
CA ALA A 61 -0.69 10.33 -23.01
C ALA A 61 -0.63 9.00 -22.23
N ARG A 62 -1.78 8.37 -21.98
CA ARG A 62 -1.86 7.04 -21.34
C ARG A 62 -1.19 5.97 -22.20
N ALA A 63 -1.49 5.94 -23.50
CA ALA A 63 -0.88 4.99 -24.44
C ALA A 63 0.65 5.17 -24.56
N ALA A 64 1.12 6.41 -24.64
CA ALA A 64 2.55 6.72 -24.67
C ALA A 64 3.24 6.31 -23.37
N THR A 65 2.59 6.52 -22.22
CA THR A 65 3.12 6.09 -20.92
C THR A 65 3.24 4.58 -20.82
N ALA A 66 2.21 3.84 -21.25
CA ALA A 66 2.24 2.38 -21.29
C ALA A 66 3.38 1.88 -22.19
N THR A 67 3.45 2.40 -23.43
CA THR A 67 4.51 2.05 -24.39
C THR A 67 5.90 2.31 -23.84
N LYS A 68 6.12 3.47 -23.21
CA LYS A 68 7.39 3.81 -22.55
C LYS A 68 7.73 2.82 -21.44
N ASN A 69 6.76 2.47 -20.60
CA ASN A 69 6.98 1.55 -19.48
C ASN A 69 7.28 0.13 -19.98
N ASP A 70 6.58 -0.35 -21.01
CA ASP A 70 6.83 -1.66 -21.61
C ASP A 70 8.21 -1.72 -22.26
N ALA A 71 8.58 -0.70 -23.03
CA ALA A 71 9.90 -0.60 -23.64
C ALA A 71 11.02 -0.54 -22.59
N MET A 72 10.82 0.23 -21.52
CA MET A 72 11.79 0.31 -20.42
C MET A 72 11.89 -1.02 -19.67
N GLY A 73 10.76 -1.69 -19.41
CA GLY A 73 10.71 -3.01 -18.78
C GLY A 73 11.47 -4.06 -19.59
N ALA A 74 11.26 -4.10 -20.91
CA ALA A 74 11.97 -4.99 -21.82
C ALA A 74 13.48 -4.72 -21.86
N ALA A 75 13.87 -3.44 -21.96
CA ALA A 75 15.28 -3.04 -21.95
C ALA A 75 15.98 -3.40 -20.63
N VAL A 76 15.32 -3.17 -19.49
CA VAL A 76 15.84 -3.54 -18.16
C VAL A 76 15.95 -5.05 -17.99
N ALA A 77 14.99 -5.82 -18.51
CA ALA A 77 15.04 -7.28 -18.46
C ALA A 77 16.26 -7.82 -19.21
N LEU A 78 16.49 -7.34 -20.44
CA LEU A 78 17.67 -7.71 -21.24
C LEU A 78 18.98 -7.28 -20.53
N ALA A 79 19.04 -6.04 -20.03
CA ALA A 79 20.21 -5.55 -19.33
C ALA A 79 20.53 -6.38 -18.07
N ARG A 80 19.51 -6.89 -17.37
CA ARG A 80 19.70 -7.80 -16.21
C ARG A 80 20.29 -9.14 -16.62
N GLU A 81 19.82 -9.71 -17.72
CA GLU A 81 20.38 -10.96 -18.26
C GLU A 81 21.84 -10.79 -18.65
N ASP A 82 22.16 -9.73 -19.40
CA ASP A 82 23.53 -9.41 -19.80
C ASP A 82 24.44 -9.13 -18.59
N ALA A 83 23.94 -8.40 -17.59
CA ALA A 83 24.69 -8.12 -16.36
C ALA A 83 24.98 -9.41 -15.56
N GLN A 84 24.03 -10.34 -15.46
CA GLN A 84 24.24 -11.64 -14.80
C GLN A 84 25.31 -12.47 -15.52
N ARG A 85 25.28 -12.47 -16.86
CA ARG A 85 26.30 -13.13 -17.67
C ARG A 85 27.68 -12.50 -17.46
N LEU A 86 27.77 -11.17 -17.43
CA LEU A 86 29.03 -10.46 -17.19
C LEU A 86 29.58 -10.72 -15.78
N GLN A 87 28.72 -10.75 -14.75
CA GLN A 87 29.13 -11.01 -13.37
C GLN A 87 29.72 -12.41 -13.18
N SER A 88 29.13 -13.42 -13.83
CA SER A 88 29.57 -14.81 -13.76
C SER A 88 30.76 -15.15 -14.66
N TRP A 89 31.17 -14.21 -15.52
CA TRP A 89 32.24 -14.45 -16.47
C TRP A 89 33.61 -14.50 -15.76
N PRO A 90 34.44 -15.56 -15.98
CA PRO A 90 35.63 -15.82 -15.16
C PRO A 90 36.70 -14.73 -15.19
N THR A 91 36.75 -13.93 -16.26
CA THR A 91 37.80 -12.91 -16.46
C THR A 91 37.33 -11.50 -16.10
N THR A 92 36.07 -11.31 -15.69
CA THR A 92 35.55 -9.99 -15.34
C THR A 92 36.17 -9.53 -14.02
N THR A 93 36.85 -8.38 -14.06
CA THR A 93 37.45 -7.76 -12.87
C THR A 93 36.47 -6.82 -12.18
N ASP A 94 36.74 -6.43 -10.93
CA ASP A 94 35.91 -5.46 -10.22
C ASP A 94 35.98 -4.06 -10.83
N ALA A 95 37.09 -3.73 -11.51
CA ALA A 95 37.19 -2.51 -12.29
C ALA A 95 36.24 -2.53 -13.50
N ASP A 96 36.13 -3.66 -14.20
CA ASP A 96 35.18 -3.82 -15.31
C ASP A 96 33.73 -3.73 -14.81
N ARG A 97 33.43 -4.30 -13.62
CA ARG A 97 32.10 -4.21 -12.99
C ARG A 97 31.76 -2.77 -12.62
N ALA A 98 32.72 -2.04 -12.06
CA ALA A 98 32.56 -0.62 -11.71
C ALA A 98 32.32 0.25 -12.94
N ASP A 99 33.11 0.04 -14.01
CA ASP A 99 32.98 0.78 -15.27
C ASP A 99 31.64 0.52 -15.97
N ALA A 100 31.19 -0.75 -15.94
CA ALA A 100 29.86 -1.13 -16.44
C ALA A 100 28.70 -0.68 -15.52
N GLY A 101 28.98 -0.07 -14.36
CA GLY A 101 27.97 0.39 -13.41
C GLY A 101 27.15 -0.73 -12.75
N ILE A 102 27.69 -1.95 -12.71
CA ILE A 102 27.04 -3.11 -12.09
C ILE A 102 27.61 -3.39 -10.70
N THR A 103 26.84 -4.11 -9.88
CA THR A 103 27.23 -4.43 -8.51
C THR A 103 28.55 -5.20 -8.47
N ILE A 104 29.47 -4.75 -7.62
CA ILE A 104 30.67 -5.49 -7.23
C ILE A 104 30.27 -6.44 -6.10
N PRO A 105 30.37 -7.77 -6.28
CA PRO A 105 30.03 -8.73 -5.24
C PRO A 105 30.89 -8.52 -3.99
N ASP A 106 30.25 -8.45 -2.83
CA ASP A 106 30.97 -8.45 -1.55
C ASP A 106 31.57 -9.84 -1.32
N SER A 107 32.89 -9.93 -1.30
CA SER A 107 33.63 -11.17 -1.06
C SER A 107 33.77 -11.48 0.44
N THR A 108 33.40 -10.54 1.31
CA THR A 108 33.56 -10.65 2.76
C THR A 108 32.21 -10.47 3.46
N PRO A 109 31.54 -11.57 3.85
CA PRO A 109 30.30 -11.48 4.61
C PRO A 109 30.51 -10.70 5.90
N THR A 110 29.99 -9.47 5.97
CA THR A 110 29.99 -8.71 7.20
C THR A 110 29.05 -9.40 8.19
N SER A 111 29.60 -9.96 9.26
CA SER A 111 28.81 -10.60 10.33
C SER A 111 27.94 -9.54 10.99
N ALA A 112 26.61 -9.75 10.98
CA ALA A 112 25.71 -8.93 11.77
C ALA A 112 26.05 -9.12 13.26
N ASP A 113 26.12 -8.02 14.01
CA ASP A 113 26.34 -8.05 15.46
C ASP A 113 25.36 -9.04 16.10
N ALA A 114 25.92 -10.02 16.82
CA ALA A 114 25.18 -11.12 17.39
C ALA A 114 24.13 -10.66 18.40
N ASP A 115 24.26 -9.45 18.97
CA ASP A 115 23.35 -8.91 19.99
C ASP A 115 22.47 -7.76 19.48
N ALA A 116 22.50 -7.46 18.18
CA ALA A 116 21.70 -6.38 17.59
C ALA A 116 20.20 -6.48 17.94
N ILE A 117 19.65 -7.70 18.03
CA ILE A 117 18.23 -7.92 18.36
C ILE A 117 17.82 -7.42 19.75
N LEU A 118 18.75 -7.36 20.71
CA LEU A 118 18.49 -6.90 22.07
C LEU A 118 18.29 -5.37 22.11
N SER A 119 18.79 -4.67 21.10
CA SER A 119 18.66 -3.21 20.96
C SER A 119 17.45 -2.78 20.13
N VAL A 120 16.75 -3.73 19.49
CA VAL A 120 15.56 -3.44 18.69
C VAL A 120 14.41 -3.09 19.65
N ALA A 121 13.71 -1.99 19.37
CA ALA A 121 12.52 -1.61 20.12
C ALA A 121 11.50 -2.75 20.10
N ALA A 122 10.96 -3.09 21.27
CA ALA A 122 9.99 -4.18 21.40
C ALA A 122 8.72 -3.88 20.57
N PRO A 123 8.06 -4.90 20.01
CA PRO A 123 6.83 -4.72 19.26
C PRO A 123 5.70 -4.24 20.19
N LEU A 124 4.89 -3.30 19.71
CA LEU A 124 3.63 -2.95 20.34
C LEU A 124 2.54 -3.90 19.85
N ILE A 125 1.48 -4.09 20.64
CA ILE A 125 0.35 -4.96 20.31
C ILE A 125 -0.95 -4.18 20.35
N LEU A 126 -1.83 -4.43 19.38
CA LEU A 126 -3.24 -4.04 19.39
C LEU A 126 -4.09 -5.28 19.13
N LEU A 127 -5.10 -5.49 19.98
CA LEU A 127 -5.99 -6.64 19.89
C LEU A 127 -7.32 -6.23 19.26
N ASP A 128 -7.73 -6.91 18.20
CA ASP A 128 -9.09 -6.87 17.65
C ASP A 128 -9.80 -8.19 17.96
N PHE A 129 -10.85 -8.10 18.77
CA PHE A 129 -11.70 -9.20 19.22
C PHE A 129 -13.16 -8.96 18.82
N SER A 130 -13.39 -8.21 17.74
CA SER A 130 -14.72 -7.95 17.17
C SER A 130 -15.36 -9.21 16.57
N VAL A 131 -14.54 -10.20 16.19
CA VAL A 131 -14.99 -11.48 15.63
C VAL A 131 -15.12 -12.52 16.74
N ARG A 132 -16.26 -13.21 16.79
CA ARG A 132 -16.50 -14.29 17.76
C ARG A 132 -15.46 -15.40 17.63
N ARG A 133 -14.96 -15.85 18.78
CA ARG A 133 -13.95 -16.93 18.90
C ARG A 133 -12.64 -16.66 18.17
N GLN A 134 -12.33 -15.40 17.90
CA GLN A 134 -11.11 -15.00 17.23
C GLN A 134 -10.54 -13.77 17.89
N VAL A 135 -9.21 -13.76 18.07
CA VAL A 135 -8.47 -12.55 18.38
C VAL A 135 -7.47 -12.32 17.25
N THR A 136 -7.61 -11.19 16.57
CA THR A 136 -6.63 -10.71 15.60
C THR A 136 -5.63 -9.84 16.36
N ILE A 137 -4.37 -10.21 16.30
CA ILE A 137 -3.27 -9.64 17.08
C ILE A 137 -2.41 -8.85 16.10
N HIS A 138 -2.60 -7.54 16.07
CA HIS A 138 -1.78 -6.62 15.29
C HIS A 138 -0.50 -6.35 16.08
N TRP A 139 0.66 -6.55 15.47
CA TRP A 139 1.95 -6.36 16.13
C TRP A 139 2.90 -5.56 15.27
N GLY A 140 3.73 -4.73 15.88
CA GLY A 140 4.74 -3.94 15.17
C GLY A 140 5.07 -2.61 15.84
N PRO A 141 5.85 -1.75 15.17
CA PRO A 141 6.09 -0.38 15.63
C PRO A 141 4.83 0.49 15.64
N ASN A 142 3.81 0.18 14.83
CA ASN A 142 2.54 0.91 14.81
C ASN A 142 1.34 -0.03 14.58
N PRO A 143 0.89 -0.77 15.60
CA PRO A 143 -0.12 -1.83 15.46
C PRO A 143 -1.50 -1.29 15.02
N SER A 144 -1.72 0.02 15.03
CA SER A 144 -2.93 0.65 14.48
C SER A 144 -2.92 0.82 12.95
N ASN A 145 -1.78 0.63 12.29
CA ASN A 145 -1.62 0.78 10.84
C ASN A 145 -0.66 -0.27 10.25
N GLU A 146 -1.22 -1.32 9.66
CA GLU A 146 -0.44 -2.43 9.11
C GLU A 146 0.55 -2.05 8.01
N GLN A 147 0.30 -0.97 7.28
CA GLN A 147 1.25 -0.49 6.27
C GLN A 147 2.57 0.02 6.87
N GLN A 148 2.61 0.20 8.19
CA GLN A 148 3.77 0.67 8.94
C GLN A 148 4.32 -0.39 9.90
N ASN A 149 3.79 -1.63 9.89
CA ASN A 149 4.26 -2.73 10.74
C ASN A 149 5.37 -3.57 10.11
N GLY A 150 6.11 -2.99 9.15
CA GLY A 150 7.26 -3.65 8.55
C GLY A 150 8.25 -4.15 9.61
N ARG A 151 8.68 -5.40 9.46
CA ARG A 151 9.67 -6.02 10.37
C ARG A 151 10.96 -5.19 10.41
N PRO A 152 11.53 -4.93 11.60
CA PRO A 152 12.83 -4.29 11.71
C PRO A 152 13.94 -5.07 10.98
N ALA A 153 15.00 -4.38 10.57
CA ALA A 153 16.13 -5.01 9.89
C ALA A 153 16.78 -6.09 10.78
N GLY A 154 17.07 -7.26 10.19
CA GLY A 154 17.71 -8.37 10.91
C GLY A 154 16.76 -9.27 11.71
N VAL A 155 15.45 -9.00 11.67
CA VAL A 155 14.39 -9.81 12.30
C VAL A 155 13.81 -10.82 11.30
N ILE A 156 13.51 -12.03 11.75
CA ILE A 156 12.82 -13.06 10.95
C ILE A 156 11.30 -13.06 11.17
N GLY A 157 10.85 -12.63 12.34
CA GLY A 157 9.44 -12.62 12.69
C GLY A 157 9.21 -12.12 14.11
N CYS A 158 7.96 -12.19 14.54
CA CYS A 158 7.51 -11.86 15.88
C CYS A 158 6.99 -13.12 16.55
N GLN A 159 7.58 -13.49 17.69
CA GLN A 159 7.04 -14.56 18.52
C GLN A 159 5.93 -14.00 19.39
N VAL A 160 4.72 -14.51 19.18
CA VAL A 160 3.52 -14.16 19.96
C VAL A 160 3.29 -15.24 21.00
N GLU A 161 3.06 -14.81 22.23
CA GLU A 161 2.74 -15.68 23.36
C GLU A 161 1.42 -15.25 23.98
N TYR A 162 0.71 -16.21 24.57
CA TYR A 162 -0.57 -15.98 25.23
C TYR A 162 -0.63 -16.66 26.60
N ALA A 163 -1.49 -16.13 27.48
CA ALA A 163 -1.81 -16.69 28.77
C ALA A 163 -3.32 -16.60 29.01
N LEU A 164 -3.89 -17.63 29.62
CA LEU A 164 -5.31 -17.65 30.01
C LEU A 164 -5.47 -17.09 31.42
N GLY A 165 -6.54 -16.33 31.65
CA GLY A 165 -6.85 -15.73 32.96
C GLY A 165 -6.32 -14.31 33.15
N GLY A 166 -5.95 -13.62 32.07
CA GLY A 166 -5.35 -12.27 32.11
C GLY A 166 -3.82 -12.31 32.21
N ILE A 167 -3.20 -11.16 32.45
CA ILE A 167 -1.73 -11.02 32.52
C ILE A 167 -1.21 -11.79 33.75
N PRO A 168 -0.46 -12.91 33.57
CA PRO A 168 0.03 -13.71 34.68
C PRO A 168 1.21 -13.03 35.38
N ALA A 169 1.30 -13.19 36.71
CA ALA A 169 2.46 -12.75 37.49
C ALA A 169 3.67 -13.70 37.34
N ASP A 170 3.43 -14.98 37.01
CA ASP A 170 4.46 -15.97 36.74
C ASP A 170 4.73 -16.07 35.24
N GLU A 171 5.99 -15.89 34.87
CA GLU A 171 6.45 -15.87 33.49
C GLU A 171 6.38 -17.25 32.81
N ASN A 172 6.32 -18.34 33.58
CA ASN A 172 6.22 -19.71 33.05
C ASN A 172 4.82 -20.09 32.55
N VAL A 173 3.82 -19.24 32.79
CA VAL A 173 2.44 -19.49 32.38
C VAL A 173 2.21 -19.16 30.90
N TRP A 174 3.04 -18.28 30.34
CA TRP A 174 2.96 -17.89 28.94
C TRP A 174 3.26 -19.06 28.01
N ARG A 175 2.42 -19.22 26.98
CA ARG A 175 2.55 -20.25 25.96
C ARG A 175 2.81 -19.60 24.62
N VAL A 176 3.73 -20.17 23.85
CA VAL A 176 3.96 -19.74 22.47
C VAL A 176 2.73 -20.07 21.65
N LEU A 177 2.14 -19.04 21.05
CA LEU A 177 1.10 -19.19 20.05
C LEU A 177 1.74 -19.54 18.71
N GLU A 178 2.57 -18.64 18.19
CA GLU A 178 3.23 -18.78 16.91
C GLU A 178 4.44 -17.83 16.80
N THR A 179 5.35 -18.11 15.86
CA THR A 179 6.32 -17.12 15.38
C THR A 179 5.88 -16.64 14.01
N ASP A 180 5.19 -15.51 14.00
CA ASP A 180 4.58 -14.94 12.83
C ASP A 180 5.60 -14.13 12.01
N THR A 181 5.50 -14.18 10.69
CA THR A 181 6.41 -13.47 9.79
C THR A 181 5.83 -12.17 9.24
N ASP A 182 4.53 -11.94 9.39
CA ASP A 182 3.87 -10.71 8.95
C ASP A 182 2.60 -10.45 9.77
N SER A 183 2.42 -9.22 10.25
CA SER A 183 1.22 -8.85 11.02
C SER A 183 -0.01 -8.77 10.10
N PRO A 184 -1.21 -9.18 10.56
CA PRO A 184 -1.55 -9.66 11.90
C PRO A 184 -1.51 -11.18 12.10
N CYS A 185 -1.29 -11.59 13.35
CA CYS A 185 -1.44 -12.97 13.80
C CYS A 185 -2.89 -13.27 14.22
N ILE A 186 -3.45 -14.42 13.83
CA ILE A 186 -4.83 -14.79 14.17
C ILE A 186 -4.85 -15.94 15.17
N HIS A 187 -5.40 -15.69 16.36
CA HIS A 187 -5.66 -16.73 17.36
C HIS A 187 -7.13 -17.17 17.32
N SER A 188 -7.38 -18.42 16.96
CA SER A 188 -8.71 -19.05 17.07
C SER A 188 -8.93 -19.60 18.48
N VAL A 189 -9.90 -19.06 19.21
CA VAL A 189 -10.20 -19.40 20.60
C VAL A 189 -11.18 -20.58 20.67
N SER A 190 -10.76 -21.68 21.28
CA SER A 190 -11.57 -22.90 21.44
C SER A 190 -12.45 -22.92 22.69
N GLU A 191 -12.25 -21.97 23.60
CA GLU A 191 -12.93 -21.99 24.90
C GLU A 191 -14.45 -21.80 24.80
N THR A 192 -15.17 -22.50 25.67
CA THR A 192 -16.64 -22.56 25.67
C THR A 192 -17.29 -21.64 26.70
N ALA A 193 -16.49 -20.91 27.46
CA ALA A 193 -16.93 -19.86 28.38
C ALA A 193 -16.18 -18.56 28.08
N PRO A 194 -16.76 -17.38 28.40
CA PRO A 194 -16.04 -16.11 28.30
C PRO A 194 -14.71 -16.19 29.03
N THR A 195 -13.62 -16.01 28.29
CA THR A 195 -12.26 -16.20 28.80
C THR A 195 -11.43 -14.95 28.53
N THR A 196 -10.79 -14.44 29.57
CA THR A 196 -9.78 -13.38 29.45
C THR A 196 -8.47 -14.01 29.02
N ILE A 197 -7.90 -13.50 27.93
CA ILE A 197 -6.64 -13.95 27.35
C ILE A 197 -5.69 -12.75 27.29
N ALA A 198 -4.49 -12.90 27.83
CA ALA A 198 -3.41 -11.95 27.67
C ALA A 198 -2.47 -12.40 26.55
N TYR A 199 -1.88 -11.43 25.86
CA TYR A 199 -0.93 -11.61 24.77
C TYR A 199 0.31 -10.74 25.00
N ARG A 200 1.47 -11.26 24.64
CA ARG A 200 2.73 -10.51 24.56
C ARG A 200 3.52 -10.95 23.34
N ALA A 201 4.44 -10.10 22.88
CA ALA A 201 5.17 -10.35 21.65
C ALA A 201 6.62 -9.87 21.76
N ARG A 202 7.51 -10.51 21.01
CA ARG A 202 8.92 -10.11 20.88
C ARG A 202 9.46 -10.44 19.51
N TYR A 203 10.44 -9.69 19.03
CA TYR A 203 11.09 -9.99 17.76
C TYR A 203 12.09 -11.15 17.89
N VAL A 204 12.21 -11.94 16.81
CA VAL A 204 13.19 -13.02 16.68
C VAL A 204 14.22 -12.62 15.63
N GLY A 205 15.50 -12.61 15.98
CA GLY A 205 16.60 -12.29 15.06
C GLY A 205 16.91 -13.40 14.06
N LYS A 206 17.64 -13.07 12.99
CA LYS A 206 18.16 -14.07 12.00
C LYS A 206 19.07 -15.15 12.60
N ASN A 207 19.66 -14.87 13.75
CA ASN A 207 20.46 -15.81 14.53
C ASN A 207 19.65 -16.58 15.59
N LEU A 208 18.30 -16.52 15.52
CA LEU A 208 17.36 -17.14 16.46
C LEU A 208 17.44 -16.60 17.89
N LYS A 209 18.15 -15.49 18.13
CA LYS A 209 18.08 -14.79 19.41
C LYS A 209 16.77 -14.03 19.55
N LEU A 210 16.34 -13.91 20.79
CA LEU A 210 15.04 -13.35 21.17
C LEU A 210 15.26 -11.92 21.69
N GLY A 211 14.51 -10.98 21.14
CA GLY A 211 14.48 -9.60 21.60
C GLY A 211 13.69 -9.43 22.91
N PRO A 212 13.63 -8.20 23.44
CA PRO A 212 12.80 -7.89 24.60
C PRO A 212 11.30 -8.07 24.27
N TYR A 213 10.51 -8.44 25.29
CA TYR A 213 9.06 -8.42 25.19
C TYR A 213 8.53 -6.98 25.18
N GLY A 214 7.48 -6.75 24.40
CA GLY A 214 6.65 -5.55 24.50
C GLY A 214 5.70 -5.62 25.68
N ASP A 215 5.01 -4.52 25.95
CA ASP A 215 3.98 -4.47 26.97
C ASP A 215 2.84 -5.45 26.64
N PRO A 216 2.40 -6.29 27.59
CA PRO A 216 1.32 -7.23 27.35
C PRO A 216 -0.02 -6.50 27.21
N ALA A 217 -0.90 -7.05 26.39
CA ALA A 217 -2.28 -6.61 26.23
C ALA A 217 -3.23 -7.77 26.55
N GLU A 218 -4.40 -7.48 27.11
CA GLU A 218 -5.41 -8.50 27.39
C GLU A 218 -6.77 -8.14 26.80
N CYS A 219 -7.55 -9.16 26.48
CA CYS A 219 -8.92 -9.02 26.01
C CYS A 219 -9.78 -10.16 26.57
N THR A 220 -11.08 -9.89 26.70
CA THR A 220 -12.07 -10.92 27.06
C THR A 220 -12.87 -11.28 25.82
N VAL A 221 -12.74 -12.53 25.38
CA VAL A 221 -13.47 -13.02 24.21
C VAL A 221 -14.79 -13.63 24.67
N THR A 222 -15.88 -13.00 24.28
CA THR A 222 -17.24 -13.53 24.47
C THR A 222 -17.66 -14.38 23.27
N LEU A 223 -18.46 -15.41 23.53
CA LEU A 223 -18.95 -16.34 22.52
C LEU A 223 -19.88 -15.71 21.47
#